data_AF-A0A7J6SYT6-F1
#
_entry.id   AF-A0A7J6SYT6-F1
#
_cell.length_a   1.000
_cell.length_b   1.000
_cell.length_c   1.000
_cell.angle_alpha   90.00
_cell.angle_beta   90.00
_cell.angle_gamma   90.00
#
_symmetry.space_group_name_H-M   'P 1'
#
loop_
_entity.id
_entity.type
_entity.pdbx_description
1 polymer ?
#
loop_
_entity_poly.entity_id
_entity_poly.type
_entity_poly.pdbx_seq_one_letter_code
_entity_poly.pdbx_strand_id
1 'polypeptide(L)'
;YTSHRTLDQVRRYVDQMKNRSCKRVEWRIDNVSVLARTFTQGRPLHSCPFTVAGLEQVRLIFYPAGYFNAASGYCSLYMRAPPGTAIRAKLFIGRQPRNVAFEFDGSCSAFGRANFCLL
;
A
#
# COMPACT_ATOMS: atom_id res chain seq x y z
N TYR A 1 16.21 31.32 -16.14
CA TYR A 1 15.19 30.67 -15.30
C TYR A 1 15.00 29.18 -15.67
N THR A 2 16.08 28.40 -15.80
CA THR A 2 15.99 27.12 -16.53
C THR A 2 17.03 26.10 -16.05
N SER A 3 16.82 25.48 -14.89
CA SER A 3 17.59 24.27 -14.52
C SER A 3 17.04 23.44 -13.36
N HIS A 4 16.16 23.96 -12.50
CA HIS A 4 15.66 23.17 -11.37
C HIS A 4 14.76 22.00 -11.83
N ARG A 5 13.89 22.24 -12.81
CA ARG A 5 12.89 21.27 -13.28
C ARG A 5 13.51 20.05 -13.97
N THR A 6 14.57 20.25 -14.75
CA THR A 6 15.27 19.17 -15.48
C THR A 6 16.10 18.31 -14.53
N LEU A 7 16.77 18.94 -13.54
CA LEU A 7 17.54 18.23 -12.53
C LEU A 7 16.64 17.36 -11.64
N ASP A 8 15.47 17.87 -11.25
CA ASP A 8 14.49 17.09 -10.49
C ASP A 8 13.95 15.89 -11.29
N GLN A 9 13.74 16.08 -12.59
CA GLN A 9 13.28 15.01 -13.47
C GLN A 9 14.33 13.92 -13.65
N VAL A 10 15.60 14.29 -13.84
CA VAL A 10 16.71 13.33 -13.92
C VAL A 10 16.89 12.58 -12.60
N ARG A 11 16.81 13.27 -11.46
CA ARG A 11 16.88 12.62 -10.13
C ARG A 11 15.77 11.58 -9.95
N ARG A 12 14.52 11.91 -10.28
CA ARG A 12 13.40 10.96 -10.23
C ARG A 12 13.65 9.73 -11.11
N TYR A 13 14.10 9.91 -12.34
CA TYR A 13 14.41 8.78 -13.21
C TYR A 13 15.51 7.87 -12.63
N VAL A 14 16.56 8.45 -12.06
CA VAL A 14 17.65 7.68 -11.42
C VAL A 14 17.13 6.93 -10.19
N ASP A 15 16.29 7.56 -9.37
CA ASP A 15 15.71 6.92 -8.18
C ASP A 15 14.72 5.80 -8.55
N GLN A 16 13.94 5.97 -9.62
CA GLN A 16 13.10 4.91 -10.18
C GLN A 16 13.94 3.74 -10.67
N MET A 17 15.05 3.99 -11.37
CA MET A 17 15.97 2.95 -11.83
C MET A 17 16.60 2.18 -10.66
N LYS A 18 17.06 2.88 -9.62
CA LYS A 18 17.62 2.25 -8.42
C LYS A 18 16.59 1.36 -7.70
N ASN A 19 15.35 1.82 -7.58
CA ASN A 19 14.29 1.11 -6.88
C ASN A 19 13.60 0.00 -7.68
N ARG A 20 13.95 -0.23 -8.97
CA ARG A 20 13.51 -1.45 -9.68
C ARG A 20 13.99 -2.72 -8.99
N SER A 21 15.11 -2.66 -8.26
CA SER A 21 15.64 -3.79 -7.49
C SER A 21 14.92 -4.00 -6.15
N CYS A 22 14.19 -2.99 -5.65
CA CYS A 22 13.42 -3.09 -4.42
C CYS A 22 12.15 -3.94 -4.66
N LYS A 23 12.18 -5.20 -4.20
CA LYS A 23 11.11 -6.18 -4.40
C LYS A 23 10.14 -6.29 -3.22
N ARG A 24 10.51 -5.75 -2.05
CA ARG A 24 9.74 -5.88 -0.81
C ARG A 24 9.89 -4.63 0.04
N VAL A 25 8.76 -4.15 0.55
CA VAL A 25 8.68 -3.08 1.55
C VAL A 25 7.87 -3.60 2.72
N GLU A 26 8.31 -3.28 3.93
CA GLU A 26 7.62 -3.62 5.16
C GLU A 26 7.21 -2.36 5.90
N TRP A 27 5.95 -2.31 6.32
CA TRP A 27 5.43 -1.28 7.20
C TRP A 27 5.09 -1.93 8.54
N ARG A 28 5.80 -1.52 9.58
CA ARG A 28 5.61 -2.04 10.94
C ARG A 28 4.60 -1.18 11.69
N ILE A 29 3.66 -1.84 12.35
CA ILE A 29 2.67 -1.24 13.24
C ILE A 29 2.78 -1.98 14.57
N ASP A 30 2.97 -1.25 15.65
CA ASP A 30 3.04 -1.86 16.98
C ASP A 30 1.63 -1.97 17.59
N ASN A 31 1.47 -2.90 18.53
CA ASN A 31 0.23 -3.09 19.30
C ASN A 31 -1.04 -3.34 18.45
N VAL A 32 -0.91 -4.06 17.35
CA VAL A 32 -2.02 -4.33 16.40
C VAL A 32 -3.26 -4.95 17.06
N SER A 33 -3.09 -5.86 18.03
CA SER A 33 -4.23 -6.46 18.75
C SER A 33 -5.02 -5.45 19.58
N VAL A 34 -4.35 -4.42 20.12
CA VAL A 34 -5.01 -3.32 20.84
C VAL A 34 -5.72 -2.41 19.86
N LEU A 35 -5.08 -2.11 18.72
CA LEU A 35 -5.68 -1.31 17.64
C LEU A 35 -6.96 -1.97 17.11
N ALA A 36 -6.95 -3.29 16.89
CA ALA A 36 -8.12 -4.04 16.43
C ALA A 36 -9.34 -3.92 17.36
N ARG A 37 -9.11 -3.82 18.68
CA ARG A 37 -10.17 -3.70 19.69
C ARG A 37 -10.66 -2.27 19.91
N THR A 38 -9.82 -1.27 19.60
CA THR A 38 -10.09 0.14 19.90
C THR A 38 -10.51 0.94 18.66
N PHE A 39 -10.14 0.48 17.47
CA PHE A 39 -10.53 1.11 16.22
C PHE A 39 -11.97 0.75 15.85
N THR A 40 -12.68 1.75 15.31
CA THR A 40 -13.97 1.52 14.67
C THR A 40 -13.78 0.93 13.28
N GLN A 41 -14.63 -0.02 12.89
CA GLN A 41 -14.67 -0.55 11.53
C GLN A 41 -14.74 0.60 10.51
N GLY A 42 -14.00 0.45 9.41
CA GLY A 42 -13.88 1.47 8.36
C GLY A 42 -12.88 2.59 8.65
N ARG A 43 -12.24 2.63 9.84
CA ARG A 43 -11.16 3.59 10.12
C ARG A 43 -9.78 3.05 9.69
N PRO A 44 -9.10 3.70 8.73
CA PRO A 44 -7.79 3.26 8.27
C PRO A 44 -6.62 3.83 9.08
N LEU A 45 -5.52 3.11 9.03
CA LEU A 45 -4.16 3.58 9.21
C LEU A 45 -3.47 3.68 7.85
N HIS A 46 -2.61 4.67 7.69
CA HIS A 46 -1.87 4.91 6.46
C HIS A 46 -0.37 4.81 6.72
N SER A 47 0.33 4.02 5.91
CA SER A 47 1.80 4.11 5.83
C SER A 47 2.24 5.46 5.26
N CYS A 48 3.49 5.83 5.53
CA CYS A 48 4.18 6.83 4.73
C CYS A 48 4.25 6.35 3.26
N PRO A 49 4.16 7.26 2.26
CA PRO A 49 4.42 6.88 0.88
C PRO A 49 5.81 6.26 0.72
N PHE A 50 5.92 5.26 -0.14
CA PHE A 50 7.18 4.58 -0.44
C PHE A 50 7.31 4.28 -1.93
N THR A 51 8.52 3.90 -2.32
CA THR A 51 8.84 3.48 -3.67
C THR A 51 9.16 1.99 -3.69
N VAL A 52 8.55 1.24 -4.61
CA VAL A 52 8.78 -0.21 -4.78
C VAL A 52 8.65 -0.59 -6.25
N ALA A 53 9.49 -1.50 -6.74
CA ALA A 53 9.48 -1.92 -8.14
C ALA A 53 9.52 -0.77 -9.16
N GLY A 54 10.15 0.35 -8.80
CA GLY A 54 10.19 1.59 -9.60
C GLY A 54 8.91 2.42 -9.60
N LEU A 55 7.87 2.03 -8.86
CA LEU A 55 6.65 2.81 -8.65
C LEU A 55 6.82 3.73 -7.46
N GLU A 56 6.64 5.04 -7.67
CA GLU A 56 6.64 6.05 -6.63
C GLU A 56 5.25 6.27 -6.02
N GLN A 57 5.20 6.92 -4.85
CA GLN A 57 3.96 7.30 -4.17
C GLN A 57 3.00 6.13 -3.85
N VAL A 58 3.55 4.91 -3.76
CA VAL A 58 2.78 3.74 -3.31
C VAL A 58 2.51 3.87 -1.82
N ARG A 59 1.33 3.43 -1.38
CA ARG A 59 0.94 3.49 0.04
C ARG A 59 0.13 2.27 0.44
N LEU A 60 0.43 1.69 1.59
CA LEU A 60 -0.43 0.72 2.27
C LEU A 60 -1.47 1.41 3.16
N ILE A 61 -2.68 0.88 3.15
CA ILE A 61 -3.84 1.32 3.93
C ILE A 61 -4.35 0.11 4.71
N PHE A 62 -4.25 0.15 6.02
CA PHE A 62 -4.61 -0.96 6.90
C PHE A 62 -5.83 -0.58 7.74
N TYR A 63 -6.81 -1.46 7.84
CA TYR A 63 -8.00 -1.27 8.67
C TYR A 63 -7.98 -2.33 9.78
N PRO A 64 -7.57 -1.98 11.01
CA PRO A 64 -7.43 -2.94 12.10
C PRO A 64 -8.74 -3.67 12.43
N ALA A 65 -9.85 -2.94 12.45
CA ALA A 65 -11.20 -3.47 12.69
C ALA A 65 -11.97 -3.80 11.40
N GLY A 66 -11.25 -3.92 10.28
CA GLY A 66 -11.83 -4.22 8.97
C GLY A 66 -12.38 -2.98 8.23
N TYR A 67 -12.51 -3.11 6.92
CA TYR A 67 -13.19 -2.16 6.04
C TYR A 67 -14.71 -2.29 6.19
N PHE A 68 -15.48 -1.36 5.64
CA PHE A 68 -16.94 -1.29 5.85
C PHE A 68 -17.71 -2.57 5.50
N ASN A 69 -17.22 -3.36 4.55
CA ASN A 69 -17.84 -4.63 4.15
C ASN A 69 -17.04 -5.87 4.60
N ALA A 70 -16.10 -5.69 5.54
CA ALA A 70 -15.38 -6.82 6.13
C ALA A 70 -16.29 -7.61 7.07
N ALA A 71 -16.12 -8.93 7.09
CA ALA A 71 -16.75 -9.81 8.06
C ALA A 71 -16.21 -9.51 9.47
N SER A 72 -17.03 -9.75 10.48
CA SER A 72 -16.67 -9.48 11.88
C SER A 72 -15.35 -10.16 12.26
N GLY A 73 -14.47 -9.42 12.92
CA GLY A 73 -13.15 -9.87 13.36
C GLY A 73 -12.05 -9.86 12.28
N TYR A 74 -12.38 -9.65 11.01
CA TYR A 74 -11.38 -9.52 9.97
C TYR A 74 -10.79 -8.11 9.93
N CYS A 75 -9.47 -8.03 9.75
CA CYS A 75 -8.81 -6.82 9.32
C CYS A 75 -8.74 -6.74 7.78
N SER A 76 -8.44 -5.54 7.28
CA SER A 76 -8.32 -5.31 5.84
C SER A 76 -7.01 -4.63 5.49
N LEU A 77 -6.48 -4.96 4.32
CA LEU A 77 -5.28 -4.32 3.78
C LEU A 77 -5.50 -3.98 2.30
N TYR A 78 -5.19 -2.73 1.98
CA TYR A 78 -5.25 -2.17 0.65
C TYR A 78 -3.92 -1.48 0.31
N MET A 79 -3.68 -1.34 -0.98
CA MET A 79 -2.55 -0.63 -1.57
C MET A 79 -3.10 0.41 -2.54
N ARG A 80 -2.58 1.63 -2.44
CA ARG A 80 -2.73 2.69 -3.43
C ARG A 80 -1.46 2.77 -4.26
N ALA A 81 -1.62 2.97 -5.57
CA ALA A 81 -0.55 3.28 -6.50
C ALA A 81 -1.03 4.37 -7.49
N PRO A 82 -0.11 5.04 -8.20
CA PRO A 82 -0.48 6.01 -9.22
C PRO A 82 -1.36 5.42 -10.33
N PRO A 83 -2.24 6.22 -10.97
CA PRO A 83 -2.96 5.81 -12.17
C PRO A 83 -2.01 5.42 -13.32
N GLY A 84 -2.44 4.54 -14.20
CA GLY A 84 -1.66 3.96 -15.30
C GLY A 84 -0.68 2.88 -14.85
N THR A 85 -0.78 2.37 -13.62
CA THR A 85 0.14 1.34 -13.10
C THR A 85 -0.53 -0.03 -13.04
N ALA A 86 0.18 -1.06 -13.50
CA ALA A 86 -0.22 -2.46 -13.32
C ALA A 86 0.67 -3.11 -12.26
N ILE A 87 0.06 -3.67 -11.22
CA ILE A 87 0.77 -4.31 -10.12
C ILE A 87 0.39 -5.79 -10.06
N ARG A 88 1.42 -6.65 -10.02
CA ARG A 88 1.31 -8.04 -9.58
C ARG A 88 2.21 -8.22 -8.36
N ALA A 89 1.62 -8.49 -7.21
CA ALA A 89 2.35 -8.53 -5.94
C ALA A 89 1.73 -9.54 -4.96
N LYS A 90 2.44 -9.73 -3.84
CA LYS A 90 1.90 -10.38 -2.64
C LYS A 90 1.82 -9.35 -1.53
N LEU A 91 0.63 -9.14 -1.00
CA LEU A 91 0.42 -8.37 0.23
C LEU A 91 0.54 -9.30 1.43
N PHE A 92 1.02 -8.78 2.56
CA PHE A 92 1.21 -9.53 3.79
C PHE A 92 0.67 -8.75 4.99
N ILE A 93 0.05 -9.48 5.91
CA ILE A 93 -0.07 -9.08 7.32
C ILE A 93 0.63 -10.17 8.12
N GLY A 94 1.72 -9.80 8.80
CA GLY A 94 2.60 -10.77 9.44
C GLY A 94 3.08 -11.83 8.44
N ARG A 95 2.71 -13.09 8.68
CA ARG A 95 3.09 -14.24 7.82
C ARG A 95 2.02 -14.64 6.80
N GLN A 96 0.88 -13.96 6.75
CA GLN A 96 -0.26 -14.35 5.93
C GLN A 96 -0.24 -13.63 4.56
N PRO A 97 0.01 -14.34 3.44
CA PRO A 97 0.06 -13.73 2.12
C PRO A 97 -1.32 -13.64 1.45
N ARG A 98 -1.50 -12.61 0.61
CA ARG A 98 -2.57 -12.54 -0.39
C ARG A 98 -2.00 -12.09 -1.73
N ASN A 99 -2.22 -12.89 -2.76
CA ASN A 99 -1.84 -12.51 -4.12
C ASN A 99 -2.79 -11.39 -4.61
N VAL A 100 -2.20 -10.38 -5.25
CA VAL A 100 -2.92 -9.27 -5.86
C VAL A 100 -2.41 -9.05 -7.29
N ALA A 101 -3.35 -8.84 -8.20
CA ALA A 101 -3.08 -8.41 -9.56
C ALA A 101 -4.14 -7.36 -9.90
N PHE A 102 -3.73 -6.13 -10.15
CA PHE A 102 -4.64 -5.03 -10.40
C PHE A 102 -4.00 -3.97 -11.28
N GLU A 103 -4.82 -3.32 -12.09
CA GLU A 103 -4.44 -2.18 -12.93
C GLU A 103 -5.17 -0.94 -12.43
N PHE A 104 -4.40 0.08 -12.05
CA PHE A 104 -4.92 1.35 -11.58
C PHE A 104 -5.24 2.23 -12.79
N ASP A 105 -6.40 2.03 -13.41
CA ASP A 105 -6.87 2.79 -14.59
C ASP A 105 -7.30 4.24 -14.27
N GLY A 106 -7.27 4.64 -12.99
CA GLY A 106 -7.72 5.95 -12.51
C GLY A 106 -9.13 5.96 -11.92
N SER A 107 -9.92 4.91 -12.10
CA SER A 107 -11.26 4.77 -11.49
C SER A 107 -11.20 4.42 -10.01
N CYS A 108 -10.19 3.62 -9.62
CA CYS A 108 -9.98 3.16 -8.25
C CYS A 108 -8.63 3.64 -7.71
N SER A 109 -8.65 4.36 -6.59
CA SER A 109 -7.42 4.87 -5.96
C SER A 109 -6.75 3.86 -5.02
N ALA A 110 -7.36 2.69 -4.78
CA ALA A 110 -6.81 1.65 -3.91
C ALA A 110 -7.37 0.27 -4.27
N PHE A 111 -6.54 -0.76 -4.14
CA PHE A 111 -6.91 -2.16 -4.35
C PHE A 111 -6.43 -3.03 -3.18
N GLY A 112 -7.22 -4.03 -2.78
CA GLY A 112 -6.91 -4.81 -1.60
C GLY A 112 -7.96 -5.86 -1.25
N ARG A 113 -7.97 -6.29 0.01
CA ARG A 113 -8.94 -7.26 0.53
C ARG A 113 -9.59 -6.72 1.80
N ALA A 114 -10.92 -6.70 1.81
CA ALA A 114 -11.72 -6.42 3.00
C ALA A 114 -11.54 -7.53 4.05
N ASN A 115 -11.68 -8.79 3.66
CA ASN A 115 -11.43 -9.93 4.53
C ASN A 115 -9.99 -10.42 4.33
N PHE A 116 -9.00 -9.71 4.89
CA PHE A 116 -7.60 -10.10 4.73
C PHE A 116 -7.26 -11.29 5.63
N CYS A 117 -7.36 -11.09 6.95
CA CYS A 117 -7.17 -12.13 7.96
C CYS A 117 -7.75 -11.72 9.33
N LEU A 118 -7.81 -12.68 10.25
CA LEU A 118 -8.04 -12.44 11.67
C LEU A 118 -6.72 -12.03 12.35
N LEU A 119 -6.79 -11.05 13.25
CA LEU A 119 -5.66 -10.51 14.01
C LEU A 119 -5.48 -11.17 15.37
#